data_AF-A0A957S8B8-F1
#
_entry.id   AF-A0A957S8B8-F1
#
_cell.length_a   1.000
_cell.length_b   1.000
_cell.length_c   1.000
_cell.angle_alpha   90.00
_cell.angle_beta   90.00
_cell.angle_gamma   90.00
#
_symmetry.space_group_name_H-M   'P 1'
#
loop_
_entity.id
_entity.type
_entity.pdbx_description
1 polymer ?
#
loop_
_entity_poly.entity_id
_entity_poly.type
_entity_poly.pdbx_seq_one_letter_code
_entity_poly.pdbx_strand_id
1 'polypeptide(L)' 'YLTAWTAFEPWERLLQAWAVARPLCALYHAISYQTVYTNVEPPFQEAMRHFVQRWLRRVLGATANAGNDTRTQGDNYV' A
#
# COMPACT_ATOMS: atom_id res chain seq x y z
N TYR A 1 12.56 -1.44 -10.67
CA TYR A 1 11.40 -2.06 -11.34
C TYR A 1 10.72 -1.07 -12.27
N LEU A 2 10.18 0.07 -11.82
CA LEU A 2 9.50 1.04 -12.71
C LEU A 2 10.34 1.55 -13.88
N THR A 3 11.65 1.76 -13.71
CA THR A 3 12.55 2.18 -14.79
C THR A 3 12.59 1.21 -15.97
N ALA A 4 12.34 -0.08 -15.76
CA ALA A 4 12.30 -1.05 -16.86
C ALA A 4 11.04 -0.87 -17.75
N TRP A 5 9.99 -0.23 -17.22
CA TRP A 5 8.73 -0.01 -17.92
C TRP A 5 8.71 1.28 -18.75
N THR A 6 9.75 2.12 -18.65
CA THR A 6 9.83 3.37 -19.43
C THR A 6 10.00 3.14 -20.93
N ALA A 7 10.31 1.90 -21.33
CA ALA A 7 10.28 1.47 -22.74
C ALA A 7 8.86 1.36 -23.31
N PHE A 8 7.83 1.29 -22.45
CA PHE A 8 6.44 1.07 -22.86
C PHE A 8 5.51 2.23 -22.47
N GLU A 9 5.77 2.90 -21.35
CA GLU A 9 4.90 3.94 -20.80
C GLU A 9 5.72 5.12 -20.24
N PRO A 10 5.27 6.38 -20.38
CA PRO A 10 5.96 7.53 -19.78
C PRO A 10 6.06 7.46 -18.27
N TRP A 11 7.10 8.07 -17.71
CA TRP A 11 7.40 8.02 -16.28
C TRP A 11 6.25 8.55 -15.42
N GLU A 12 5.59 9.62 -15.86
CA GLU A 12 4.47 10.25 -15.15
C GLU A 12 3.29 9.29 -15.00
N ARG A 13 2.96 8.54 -16.07
CA ARG A 13 1.89 7.55 -16.05
C ARG A 13 2.25 6.33 -15.22
N LEU A 14 3.51 5.91 -15.23
CA LEU A 14 4.01 4.87 -14.33
C LEU A 14 3.91 5.28 -12.85
N LEU A 15 4.20 6.54 -12.53
CA LEU A 15 4.04 7.06 -11.17
C LEU A 15 2.58 7.10 -10.73
N GLN A 16 1.66 7.48 -11.62
CA GLN A 16 0.22 7.45 -11.35
C GLN A 16 -0.27 6.01 -11.11
N ALA A 17 0.11 5.08 -11.99
CA ALA A 17 -0.22 3.66 -11.80
C ALA A 17 0.36 3.12 -10.48
N TRP A 18 1.60 3.51 -10.16
CA TRP A 18 2.24 3.12 -8.90
C TRP A 18 1.52 3.70 -7.69
N ALA A 19 1.02 4.94 -7.75
CA ALA A 19 0.26 5.54 -6.65
C ALA A 19 -0.98 4.71 -6.28
N VAL A 20 -1.66 4.14 -7.29
CA VAL A 20 -2.81 3.24 -7.10
C VAL A 20 -2.38 1.84 -6.66
N ALA A 21 -1.34 1.28 -7.26
CA ALA A 21 -0.89 -0.08 -6.97
C ALA A 21 -0.25 -0.21 -5.58
N ARG A 22 0.48 0.81 -5.11
CA ARG A 22 1.23 0.79 -3.85
C ARG A 22 0.40 0.42 -2.61
N PRO A 23 -0.79 1.00 -2.35
CA PRO A 23 -1.63 0.58 -1.22
C PRO A 23 -2.13 -0.87 -1.36
N LEU A 24 -2.45 -1.32 -2.58
CA LEU A 24 -2.85 -2.70 -2.83
C LEU A 24 -1.71 -3.68 -2.54
N CYS A 25 -0.48 -3.36 -2.95
CA CYS A 25 0.70 -4.14 -2.61
C CYS A 25 0.91 -4.20 -1.08
N ALA A 26 0.74 -3.08 -0.38
CA ALA A 26 0.86 -3.05 1.08
C ALA A 26 -0.20 -3.94 1.76
N LEU A 27 -1.44 -3.92 1.28
CA LEU A 27 -2.50 -4.79 1.78
C LEU A 27 -2.20 -6.27 1.53
N TYR A 28 -1.77 -6.61 0.32
CA TYR A 28 -1.35 -7.98 -0.02
C TYR A 28 -0.27 -8.49 0.94
N HIS A 29 0.75 -7.67 1.22
CA HIS A 29 1.78 -8.05 2.18
C HIS A 29 1.23 -8.23 3.59
N ALA A 30 0.36 -7.33 4.07
CA ALA A 30 -0.24 -7.47 5.40
C ALA A 30 -0.99 -8.80 5.57
N ILE A 31 -1.81 -9.18 4.58
CA ILE A 31 -2.56 -10.45 4.57
C ILE A 31 -1.61 -11.65 4.48
N SER A 32 -0.59 -11.56 3.62
CA SER A 32 0.38 -12.64 3.44
C SER A 32 1.17 -12.89 4.74
N TYR A 33 1.67 -11.84 5.39
CA TYR A 33 2.37 -11.97 6.66
C TYR A 33 1.46 -12.41 7.81
N GLN A 34 0.17 -12.03 7.79
CA GLN A 34 -0.81 -12.55 8.75
C GLN A 34 -1.00 -14.06 8.57
N THR A 35 -1.05 -14.53 7.32
CA THR A 35 -1.15 -15.95 7.01
C THR A 35 0.10 -16.71 7.44
N VAL A 36 1.28 -16.13 7.29
CA VAL A 36 2.53 -16.74 7.79
C VAL A 36 2.57 -16.75 9.31
N TYR A 37 2.18 -15.64 9.97
CA TYR A 37 2.12 -15.54 11.42
C TYR A 37 1.30 -16.68 12.05
N THR A 38 0.17 -17.04 11.44
CA THR A 38 -0.69 -18.12 11.95
C THR A 38 -0.13 -19.52 11.76
N ASN A 39 0.89 -19.70 10.91
CA ASN A 39 1.41 -21.00 10.50
C ASN A 39 2.90 -21.21 10.81
N VAL A 40 3.55 -20.28 11.50
CA VAL A 40 4.98 -20.34 11.86
C VAL A 40 5.16 -20.60 13.36
N GLU A 41 6.31 -21.18 13.72
CA GLU A 41 6.66 -21.46 15.11
C GLU A 41 6.75 -20.17 15.95
N PRO A 42 6.42 -20.24 17.26
CA PRO A 42 6.38 -19.07 18.14
C PRO A 42 7.62 -18.15 18.10
N PRO A 43 8.86 -18.64 17.97
CA PRO A 43 10.03 -17.77 17.88
C PRO A 43 10.01 -16.79 16.69
N PHE A 44 9.32 -17.13 15.59
CA PHE A 44 9.25 -16.30 14.38
C PHE A 44 7.98 -15.43 14.33
N GLN A 45 6.99 -15.71 15.18
CA GLN A 45 5.73 -14.98 15.22
C GLN A 45 5.92 -13.50 15.54
N GLU A 46 6.90 -13.16 16.39
CA GLU A 46 7.22 -11.76 16.72
C GLU A 46 7.60 -10.96 15.46
N ALA A 47 8.50 -11.51 14.65
CA ALA A 47 8.93 -10.88 13.41
C ALA A 47 7.75 -10.72 12.43
N MET A 48 6.92 -11.76 12.30
CA MET A 48 5.75 -11.70 11.43
C MET A 48 4.73 -10.65 11.90
N ARG A 49 4.49 -10.56 13.21
CA ARG A 49 3.62 -9.53 13.81
C ARG A 49 4.10 -8.13 13.48
N HIS A 50 5.41 -7.86 13.59
CA HIS A 50 5.99 -6.59 13.20
C HIS A 50 5.78 -6.28 11.71
N PHE A 51 5.93 -7.28 10.83
CA PHE A 51 5.66 -7.09 9.40
C PHE A 51 4.19 -6.78 9.14
N VAL A 52 3.26 -7.52 9.73
CA VAL A 52 1.81 -7.25 9.62
C VAL A 52 1.51 -5.81 10.03
N GLN A 53 1.95 -5.39 11.22
CA GLN A 53 1.73 -4.02 11.71
C GLN A 53 2.33 -2.95 10.79
N ARG A 54 3.56 -3.17 10.30
CA ARG A 54 4.24 -2.25 9.38
C ARG A 54 3.43 -2.04 8.10
N TRP A 55 2.93 -3.13 7.51
CA TRP A 55 2.18 -3.06 6.25
C TRP A 55 0.77 -2.50 6.45
N LEU A 56 0.10 -2.84 7.55
CA LEU A 56 -1.19 -2.23 7.91
C LEU A 56 -1.09 -0.71 8.09
N ARG A 57 -0.05 -0.20 8.77
CA ARG A 57 0.17 1.25 8.90
C ARG A 57 0.34 1.93 7.54
N ARG A 58 0.97 1.26 6.57
CA ARG A 58 1.12 1.80 5.21
C ARG A 58 -0.20 1.82 4.44
N VAL A 59 -1.06 0.82 4.64
CA VAL A 59 -2.43 0.81 4.08
C VAL A 59 -3.23 1.97 4.68
N LEU A 60 -3.26 2.08 6.01
CA LEU A 60 -4.02 3.12 6.72
C LEU A 60 -3.52 4.54 6.37
N GLY A 61 -2.20 4.72 6.25
CA GLY A 61 -1.61 5.99 5.82
C GLY A 61 -1.99 6.34 4.38
N ALA A 62 -2.09 5.36 3.49
CA ALA A 62 -2.52 5.60 2.11
C ALA A 62 -4.02 5.94 2.01
N THR A 63 -4.87 5.28 2.79
CA THR A 63 -6.32 5.56 2.82
C THR A 63 -6.65 6.90 3.48
N ALA A 64 -5.91 7.29 4.53
CA ALA A 64 -6.09 8.58 5.18
C ALA A 64 -5.78 9.75 4.23
N ASN A 65 -4.73 9.61 3.42
CA ASN A 65 -4.38 10.62 2.42
C ASN A 65 -5.40 10.67 1.28
N ALA A 66 -5.87 9.52 0.80
CA ALA A 66 -6.90 9.47 -0.24
C ALA A 66 -8.24 10.10 0.20
N GLY A 67 -8.61 9.98 1.48
CA GLY A 67 -9.83 10.60 2.03
C GLY A 67 -9.75 12.12 2.19
N ASN A 68 -8.54 12.69 2.32
CA ASN A 68 -8.35 14.14 2.38
C ASN A 68 -8.43 14.78 0.99
N ASP A 69 -7.94 14.12 -0.06
CA ASP A 69 -8.01 14.62 -1.44
C ASP A 69 -9.46 14.72 -1.96
N THR A 70 -10.36 13.87 -1.47
CA THR A 70 -11.80 13.95 -1.80
C THR A 70 -12.55 15.08 -1.08
N ARG A 71 -12.00 15.61 0.01
CA ARG A 71 -12.69 16.63 0.83
C ARG A 71 -12.51 18.05 0.30
N THR A 72 -11.44 18.31 -0.45
CA THR A 72 -11.16 19.62 -1.08
C THR A 72 -11.83 19.80 -2.45
N GLN A 73 -12.32 18.72 -3.07
CA GLN A 73 -12.97 18.79 -4.39
C GLN A 73 -14.50 19.05 -4.30
N GLY A 74 -15.08 19.08 -3.10
CA GLY A 74 -16.54 19.14 -2.88
C GLY A 74 -17.17 20.52 -2.68
N ASP A 75 -16.39 21.59 -2.46
CA ASP A 75 -16.93 22.87 -1.96
C ASP A 75 -16.93 24.03 -2.97
N ASN A 76 -16.77 23.78 -4.27
CA ASN A 76 -16.77 24.83 -5.31
C ASN A 76 -17.91 24.73 -6.34
N TYR A 77 -19.13 24.43 -5.87
CA TYR A 77 -20.34 24.62 -6.68
C TYR A 77 -21.52 25.09 -5.81
N VAL A 78 -21.52 26.36 -5.39
CA VAL A 78 -22.70 27.23 -5.23
C VAL A 78 -22.29 28.67 -5.55
#